data_AF-A0A7C2ZVR6-F1
#
_entry.id   AF-A0A7C2ZVR6-F1
#
_cell.length_a   1.000
_cell.length_b   1.000
_cell.length_c   1.000
_cell.angle_alpha   90.00
_cell.angle_beta   90.00
_cell.angle_gamma   90.00
#
_symmetry.space_group_name_H-M   'P 1'
#
loop_
_entity.id
_entity.type
_entity.pdbx_description
1 polymer ?
#
loop_
_entity_poly.entity_id
_entity_poly.type
_entity_poly.pdbx_seq_one_letter_code
_entity_poly.pdbx_strand_id
1 'polypeptide(L)'
;MRELLVILIASLAFGLYVICPRMSAMLVQQAKVKGLNINAVIVLGALISIPLFVILAEIVIKFGVTWAIIFAAIGDFAAAVLLGTVDLKAGVELAIITVFVYVGIRLAPIIANLILHSS
;
A
#
# COMPACT_ATOMS: atom_id res chain seq x y z
N MET A 1 -12.79 23.51 17.72
CA MET A 1 -13.50 23.20 16.44
C MET A 1 -12.58 23.21 15.22
N ARG A 2 -11.70 24.20 15.03
CA ARG A 2 -10.80 24.26 13.85
C ARG A 2 -9.85 23.04 13.74
N GLU A 3 -9.21 22.65 14.84
CA GLU A 3 -8.34 21.46 14.94
C GLU A 3 -9.06 20.16 14.51
N LEU A 4 -10.26 19.92 15.05
CA LEU A 4 -11.06 18.73 14.73
C LEU A 4 -11.40 18.66 13.24
N LEU A 5 -11.73 19.80 12.63
CA LEU A 5 -12.05 19.90 11.21
C LEU A 5 -10.83 19.62 10.33
N VAL A 6 -9.64 20.10 10.72
CA VAL A 6 -8.37 19.82 10.03
C VAL A 6 -8.03 18.34 10.09
N ILE A 7 -8.17 17.71 11.26
CA ILE A 7 -7.93 16.26 11.44
C ILE A 7 -8.91 15.44 10.58
N LEU A 8 -10.18 15.86 10.51
CA LEU A 8 -11.20 15.19 9.70
C LEU A 8 -10.87 15.24 8.21
N ILE A 9 -10.47 16.41 7.70
CA ILE A 9 -10.07 16.58 6.31
C ILE A 9 -8.80 15.75 6.00
N ALA A 10 -7.81 15.78 6.89
CA ALA A 10 -6.59 15.00 6.72
C ALA A 10 -6.86 13.49 6.75
N SER A 11 -7.74 13.03 7.64
CA SER A 11 -8.16 11.62 7.72
C SER A 11 -8.93 11.19 6.48
N LEU A 12 -9.79 12.05 5.94
CA LEU A 12 -10.52 11.80 4.69
C LEU A 12 -9.54 11.70 3.51
N ALA A 13 -8.59 12.62 3.41
CA ALA A 13 -7.55 12.60 2.37
C ALA A 13 -6.67 11.34 2.47
N PHE A 14 -6.27 10.95 3.69
CA PHE A 14 -5.55 9.70 3.90
C PHE A 14 -6.37 8.48 3.46
N GLY A 15 -7.66 8.43 3.79
CA GLY A 15 -8.56 7.37 3.33
C GLY A 15 -8.63 7.27 1.80
N LEU A 16 -8.62 8.39 1.09
CA LEU A 16 -8.55 8.43 -0.37
C LEU A 16 -7.20 7.91 -0.91
N TYR A 17 -6.07 8.20 -0.24
CA TYR A 17 -4.77 7.65 -0.63
C TYR A 17 -4.65 6.14 -0.41
N VAL A 18 -5.37 5.58 0.58
CA VAL A 18 -5.39 4.13 0.84
C VAL A 18 -6.08 3.37 -0.30
N ILE A 19 -6.98 4.01 -1.05
CA ILE A 19 -7.61 3.44 -2.25
C ILE A 19 -6.55 3.34 -3.35
N CYS A 20 -5.80 2.25 -3.36
CA CYS A 20 -4.87 1.93 -4.42
C CYS A 20 -5.40 0.74 -5.23
N PRO A 21 -5.36 0.82 -6.58
CA PRO A 21 -5.90 -0.23 -7.45
C PRO A 21 -5.25 -1.59 -7.19
N ARG A 22 -4.00 -1.61 -6.70
CA ARG A 22 -3.26 -2.83 -6.36
C ARG A 22 -3.91 -3.62 -5.20
N MET A 23 -4.29 -2.95 -4.10
CA MET A 23 -4.90 -3.66 -2.96
C MET A 23 -6.28 -4.21 -3.33
N SER A 24 -7.10 -3.43 -4.03
CA SER A 24 -8.42 -3.87 -4.48
C SER A 24 -8.34 -5.06 -5.43
N ALA A 25 -7.40 -5.06 -6.38
CA ALA A 25 -7.21 -6.16 -7.32
C ALA A 25 -6.86 -7.48 -6.60
N MET A 26 -5.91 -7.46 -5.66
CA MET A 26 -5.53 -8.65 -4.90
C MET A 26 -6.67 -9.18 -4.05
N LEU A 27 -7.43 -8.30 -3.40
CA LEU A 27 -8.54 -8.70 -2.52
C LEU A 27 -9.67 -9.37 -3.31
N VAL A 28 -9.99 -8.87 -4.51
CA VAL A 28 -10.96 -9.50 -5.42
C VAL A 28 -10.48 -10.87 -5.90
N GLN A 29 -9.19 -11.02 -6.23
CA GLN A 29 -8.62 -12.33 -6.61
C GLN A 29 -8.68 -13.32 -5.45
N GLN A 30 -8.28 -12.92 -4.24
CA GLN A 30 -8.33 -13.75 -3.04
C GLN A 30 -9.74 -14.22 -2.73
N ALA A 31 -10.72 -13.32 -2.78
CA ALA A 31 -12.10 -13.66 -2.51
C ALA A 31 -12.68 -14.63 -3.55
N LYS A 32 -12.30 -14.48 -4.83
CA LYS A 32 -12.67 -15.43 -5.90
C LYS A 32 -12.06 -16.82 -5.68
N VAL A 33 -10.77 -16.90 -5.33
CA VAL A 33 -10.06 -18.18 -5.13
C VAL A 33 -10.58 -18.94 -3.91
N LYS A 34 -10.95 -18.24 -2.83
CA LYS A 34 -11.40 -18.85 -1.56
C LYS A 34 -12.92 -18.89 -1.38
N GLY A 35 -13.71 -18.34 -2.33
CA GLY A 35 -15.17 -18.25 -2.23
C GLY A 35 -15.66 -17.43 -1.02
N LEU A 36 -14.86 -16.45 -0.58
CA LEU A 36 -15.12 -15.68 0.63
C LEU A 36 -15.98 -14.45 0.34
N ASN A 37 -16.75 -14.01 1.35
CA ASN A 37 -17.46 -12.75 1.28
C ASN A 37 -16.45 -11.57 1.29
N ILE A 38 -16.32 -10.92 0.14
CA ILE A 38 -15.42 -9.78 -0.11
C ILE A 38 -15.56 -8.71 0.98
N ASN A 39 -16.79 -8.36 1.36
CA ASN A 39 -17.05 -7.26 2.29
C ASN A 39 -16.49 -7.58 3.69
N ALA A 40 -16.61 -8.83 4.14
CA ALA A 40 -16.07 -9.25 5.43
C ALA A 40 -14.53 -9.18 5.45
N VAL A 41 -13.89 -9.61 4.35
CA VAL A 41 -12.43 -9.54 4.20
C VAL A 41 -11.92 -8.10 4.16
N ILE A 42 -12.64 -7.19 3.48
CA ILE A 42 -12.30 -5.76 3.45
C ILE A 42 -12.37 -5.16 4.86
N VAL A 43 -13.47 -5.38 5.59
CA VAL A 43 -13.66 -4.76 6.91
C VAL A 43 -12.64 -5.26 7.92
N LEU A 44 -12.46 -6.58 8.01
CA LEU A 44 -11.50 -7.17 8.94
C LEU A 44 -10.06 -6.86 8.54
N GLY A 45 -9.74 -6.94 7.24
CA GLY A 45 -8.42 -6.61 6.72
C GLY A 45 -8.06 -5.14 6.95
N ALA A 46 -9.01 -4.21 6.76
CA ALA A 46 -8.82 -2.80 7.06
C ALA A 46 -8.51 -2.59 8.54
N LEU A 47 -9.25 -3.25 9.44
CA LEU A 47 -9.06 -3.12 10.88
C LEU A 47 -7.67 -3.64 11.33
N ILE A 48 -7.19 -4.74 10.73
CA ILE A 48 -5.83 -5.27 10.95
C ILE A 48 -4.77 -4.37 10.30
N SER A 49 -5.08 -3.69 9.19
CA SER A 49 -4.12 -2.82 8.50
C SER A 49 -3.81 -1.53 9.24
N ILE A 50 -4.71 -1.04 10.11
CA ILE A 50 -4.50 0.19 10.89
C ILE A 50 -3.19 0.14 11.70
N PRO A 51 -2.94 -0.85 12.57
CA PRO A 51 -1.68 -0.91 13.33
C PRO A 51 -0.45 -1.10 12.42
N LEU A 52 -0.59 -1.81 11.30
CA LEU A 52 0.50 -1.98 10.32
C LEU A 52 0.86 -0.66 9.64
N PHE A 53 -0.12 0.18 9.31
CA PHE A 53 0.14 1.52 8.77
C PHE A 53 0.84 2.42 9.77
N VAL A 54 0.50 2.34 11.06
CA VAL A 54 1.20 3.10 12.12
C VAL A 54 2.66 2.68 12.19
N ILE A 55 2.95 1.38 12.17
CA ILE A 55 4.32 0.85 12.16
C ILE A 55 5.07 1.32 10.91
N LEU A 56 4.45 1.24 9.74
CA LEU A 56 5.06 1.67 8.48
C LEU A 56 5.37 3.17 8.50
N ALA A 57 4.45 4.00 8.99
CA ALA A 57 4.65 5.44 9.12
C ALA A 57 5.82 5.77 10.05
N GLU A 58 5.91 5.11 11.21
CA GLU A 58 7.04 5.22 12.14
C GLU A 58 8.37 4.82 11.48
N ILE A 59 8.37 3.75 10.67
CA ILE A 59 9.56 3.33 9.93
C ILE A 59 9.97 4.38 8.89
N VAL A 60 9.01 4.93 8.15
CA VAL A 60 9.28 6.00 7.17
C VAL A 60 9.90 7.22 7.87
N ILE A 61 9.36 7.62 9.02
CA ILE A 61 9.82 8.79 9.76
C ILE A 61 11.22 8.57 10.35
N LYS A 62 11.48 7.40 10.96
CA LYS A 62 12.73 7.14 11.70
C LYS A 62 13.87 6.63 10.83
N PHE A 63 13.56 5.77 9.86
CA PHE A 63 14.55 5.06 9.06
C PHE A 63 14.54 5.47 7.58
N GLY A 64 13.50 6.19 7.14
CA GLY A 64 13.37 6.66 5.77
C GLY A 64 12.70 5.66 4.84
N VAL A 65 12.52 6.09 3.59
CA VAL A 65 11.72 5.39 2.57
C VAL A 65 12.27 4.00 2.23
N THR A 66 13.58 3.82 2.21
CA THR A 66 14.21 2.54 1.85
C THR A 66 13.79 1.41 2.79
N TRP A 67 13.75 1.66 4.10
CA TRP A 67 13.34 0.66 5.09
C TRP A 67 11.85 0.37 5.05
N ALA A 68 11.04 1.38 4.74
CA ALA A 68 9.61 1.19 4.52
C ALA A 68 9.33 0.26 3.34
N ILE A 69 10.10 0.35 2.26
CA ILE A 69 9.99 -0.55 1.10
C ILE A 69 10.34 -1.99 1.49
N ILE A 70 11.42 -2.19 2.27
CA ILE A 70 11.81 -3.53 2.75
C ILE A 70 10.71 -4.12 3.64
N PHE A 71 10.19 -3.34 4.59
CA PHE A 71 9.11 -3.78 5.47
C PHE A 71 7.83 -4.14 4.69
N ALA A 72 7.45 -3.30 3.72
CA ALA A 72 6.32 -3.58 2.84
C ALA A 72 6.52 -4.87 2.03
N ALA A 73 7.72 -5.09 1.48
CA ALA A 73 8.04 -6.31 0.75
C ALA A 73 7.97 -7.57 1.63
N ILE A 74 8.40 -7.50 2.89
CA ILE A 74 8.24 -8.59 3.86
C ILE A 74 6.76 -8.85 4.15
N GLY A 75 5.97 -7.79 4.35
CA GLY A 75 4.53 -7.91 4.57
C GLY A 75 3.80 -8.59 3.40
N ASP A 76 4.16 -8.21 2.18
CA ASP A 76 3.63 -8.83 0.96
C ASP A 76 4.02 -10.31 0.85
N PHE A 77 5.26 -10.66 1.19
CA PHE A 77 5.72 -12.06 1.22
C PHE A 77 4.97 -12.88 2.28
N ALA A 78 4.80 -12.33 3.48
CA ALA A 78 4.05 -12.96 4.56
C ALA A 78 2.58 -13.19 4.15
N ALA A 79 1.95 -12.23 3.48
CA ALA A 79 0.60 -12.38 2.93
C ALA A 79 0.53 -13.50 1.89
N ALA A 80 1.50 -13.59 0.97
CA ALA A 80 1.57 -14.67 -0.02
C ALA A 80 1.68 -16.06 0.62
N VAL A 81 2.50 -16.18 1.68
CA VAL A 81 2.63 -17.43 2.45
C VAL A 81 1.32 -17.79 3.15
N LEU A 82 0.66 -16.83 3.82
CA LEU A 82 -0.61 -17.05 4.54
C LEU A 82 -1.76 -17.48 3.62
N LEU A 83 -1.77 -16.99 2.38
CA LEU A 83 -2.79 -17.38 1.40
C LEU A 83 -2.64 -18.83 0.92
N GLY A 84 -1.48 -19.46 1.16
CA GLY A 84 -1.15 -20.80 0.69
C GLY A 84 -0.99 -20.88 -0.84
N THR A 85 -1.15 -19.74 -1.51
CA THR A 85 -0.92 -19.55 -2.94
C THR A 85 0.46 -18.97 -3.12
N VAL A 86 1.50 -19.79 -2.86
CA VAL A 86 2.83 -19.52 -3.44
C VAL A 86 2.72 -19.80 -4.94
N ASP A 87 1.87 -19.01 -5.58
CA ASP A 87 1.60 -19.02 -6.99
C ASP A 87 2.71 -18.15 -7.58
N LEU A 88 3.62 -18.79 -8.31
CA LEU A 88 4.76 -18.12 -8.95
C LEU A 88 4.33 -16.87 -9.71
N LYS A 89 3.12 -16.88 -10.28
CA LYS A 89 2.52 -15.73 -10.95
C LYS A 89 2.29 -14.53 -10.02
N ALA A 90 1.70 -14.75 -8.84
CA ALA A 90 1.46 -13.68 -7.87
C ALA A 90 2.79 -13.10 -7.35
N GLY A 91 3.79 -13.95 -7.11
CA GLY A 91 5.14 -13.51 -6.73
C GLY A 91 5.83 -12.66 -7.82
N VAL A 92 5.70 -13.06 -9.09
CA VAL A 92 6.23 -12.31 -10.24
C VAL A 92 5.51 -10.98 -10.40
N GLU A 93 4.18 -10.95 -10.31
CA GLU A 93 3.39 -9.70 -10.32
C GLU A 93 3.85 -8.76 -9.20
N LEU A 94 4.09 -9.29 -8.00
CA LEU A 94 4.56 -8.51 -6.85
C LEU A 94 5.97 -7.94 -7.06
N ALA A 95 6.88 -8.73 -7.62
CA ALA A 95 8.23 -8.28 -7.96
C ALA A 95 8.20 -7.15 -9.01
N ILE A 96 7.40 -7.31 -10.07
CA ILE A 96 7.25 -6.29 -11.12
C ILE A 96 6.69 -5.00 -10.53
N ILE A 97 5.63 -5.08 -9.73
CA ILE A 97 5.01 -3.91 -9.07
C ILE A 97 6.03 -3.20 -8.17
N THR A 98 6.82 -3.97 -7.39
CA THR A 98 7.81 -3.41 -6.47
C THR A 98 8.88 -2.61 -7.22
N VAL A 99 9.39 -3.16 -8.33
CA VAL A 99 10.33 -2.44 -9.20
C VAL A 99 9.69 -1.19 -9.78
N PHE A 100 8.46 -1.28 -10.27
CA PHE A 100 7.75 -0.15 -10.87
C PHE A 100 7.50 0.98 -9.85
N VAL A 101 7.10 0.65 -8.63
CA VAL A 101 6.89 1.60 -7.53
C VAL A 101 8.22 2.22 -7.10
N TYR A 102 9.28 1.43 -6.98
CA TYR A 102 10.62 1.94 -6.62
C TYR A 102 11.10 2.97 -7.65
N VAL A 103 11.02 2.62 -8.94
CA VAL A 103 11.38 3.51 -10.05
C VAL A 103 10.47 4.74 -10.07
N GLY A 104 9.16 4.56 -9.92
CA GLY A 104 8.18 5.64 -9.90
C GLY A 104 8.42 6.65 -8.78
N ILE A 105 8.69 6.20 -7.55
CA ILE A 105 8.99 7.07 -6.40
C ILE A 105 10.28 7.88 -6.64
N ARG A 106 11.29 7.28 -7.27
CA ARG A 106 12.53 7.99 -7.65
C ARG A 106 12.33 8.98 -8.79
N LEU A 107 11.54 8.63 -9.80
CA LEU A 107 11.33 9.44 -11.00
C LEU A 107 10.34 10.59 -10.76
N ALA A 108 9.31 10.39 -9.94
CA ALA A 108 8.27 11.38 -9.67
C ALA A 108 8.82 12.77 -9.27
N PRO A 109 9.73 12.93 -8.29
CA PRO A 109 10.28 14.24 -7.95
C PRO A 109 11.15 14.83 -9.06
N ILE A 110 11.85 13.99 -9.85
CA ILE A 110 12.71 14.45 -10.96
C ILE A 110 11.84 15.02 -12.08
N ILE A 111 10.82 14.28 -12.50
CA ILE A 111 9.89 14.68 -13.56
C ILE A 111 9.08 15.90 -13.11
N ALA A 112 8.59 15.92 -11.87
CA ALA A 112 7.86 17.07 -11.34
C ALA A 112 8.73 18.33 -11.34
N ASN A 113 10.00 18.24 -10.91
CA ASN A 113 10.92 19.36 -11.01
C ASN A 113 11.18 19.77 -12.46
N LEU A 114 11.37 18.84 -13.38
CA LEU A 114 11.62 19.15 -14.79
C LEU A 114 10.45 19.89 -15.46
N ILE A 115 9.21 19.51 -15.12
CA ILE A 115 8.00 20.16 -15.63
C ILE A 115 7.81 21.55 -14.99
N LEU A 116 7.99 21.66 -13.67
CA LEU A 116 7.70 22.89 -12.92
C LEU A 116 8.84 23.92 -12.96
N HIS A 117 10.10 23.53 -13.23
CA HIS A 117 11.22 24.46 -13.50
C HIS A 117 11.33 24.87 -14.97
N SER A 118 10.52 24.29 -15.88
CA SER A 118 10.44 24.73 -17.28
C SER A 118 9.45 25.90 -17.47
N SER A 119 9.16 26.68 -16.41
CA SER A 119 8.31 27.87 -16.41
C SER A 119 9.11 29.09 -15.95
#